data_AF-A0A2T2YFF1-F1
#
_entry.id   AF-A0A2T2YFF1-F1
#
_cell.length_a   1.000
_cell.length_b   1.000
_cell.length_c   1.000
_cell.angle_alpha   90.00
_cell.angle_beta   90.00
_cell.angle_gamma   90.00
#
_symmetry.space_group_name_H-M   'P 1'
#
loop_
_entity.id
_entity.type
_entity.pdbx_description
1 polymer ?
#
loop_
_entity_poly.entity_id
_entity_poly.type
_entity_poly.pdbx_seq_one_letter_code
_entity_poly.pdbx_strand_id
1 'polypeptide(L)' 'MTLKKEIIGDEFYLYVNGKIIYKKWLKTGYSKVFDVMAYDKYTLLSIAEDTETEKNKKQLPPTTPKKH' A
#
# COMPACT_ATOMS: atom_id res chain seq x y z
N MET A 1 5.47 13.28 3.49
CA MET A 1 5.38 11.84 3.79
C MET A 1 6.32 11.12 2.85
N THR A 2 7.29 10.36 3.35
CA THR A 2 8.39 9.86 2.52
C THR A 2 8.30 8.35 2.41
N LEU A 3 7.96 7.88 1.21
CA LEU A 3 7.98 6.46 0.85
C LEU A 3 9.34 6.13 0.23
N LYS A 4 10.04 5.12 0.76
CA LYS A 4 11.32 4.65 0.23
C LYS A 4 11.23 3.16 -0.04
N LYS A 5 11.51 2.77 -1.28
CA LYS A 5 11.65 1.38 -1.70
C LYS A 5 13.14 1.07 -1.78
N GLU A 6 13.55 -0.08 -1.26
CA GLU A 6 14.95 -0.48 -1.26
C GLU A 6 15.06 -1.98 -1.57
N ILE A 7 15.99 -2.34 -2.44
CA ILE A 7 16.29 -3.73 -2.78
C ILE A 7 17.75 -3.97 -2.39
N ILE A 8 17.97 -4.96 -1.54
CA ILE A 8 19.29 -5.37 -1.07
C ILE A 8 19.43 -6.87 -1.33
N GLY A 9 20.20 -7.22 -2.35
CA GLY A 9 20.30 -8.60 -2.84
C GLY A 9 18.92 -9.14 -3.24
N ASP A 10 18.51 -10.23 -2.59
CA ASP A 10 17.21 -10.89 -2.82
C ASP A 10 16.11 -10.41 -1.86
N GLU A 11 16.28 -9.27 -1.19
CA GLU A 11 15.33 -8.75 -0.21
C GLU A 11 14.81 -7.38 -0.63
N PHE A 12 13.49 -7.25 -0.68
CA PHE A 12 12.78 -6.00 -0.92
C PHE A 12 12.26 -5.43 0.40
N TYR A 13 12.45 -4.14 0.59
CA TYR A 13 12.04 -3.38 1.76
C TYR A 13 11.21 -2.16 1.36
N LEU A 14 10.13 -1.93 2.09
CA LEU A 14 9.31 -0.73 1.99
C LEU A 14 9.35 0.04 3.29
N TYR A 15 9.82 1.28 3.21
CA TYR A 15 9.88 2.22 4.32
C TYR A 15 8.90 3.36 4.11
N VAL A 16 8.28 3.77 5.20
CA VAL A 16 7.39 4.92 5.29
C VAL A 16 7.83 5.79 6.45
N ASN A 17 8.13 7.06 6.16
CA ASN A 17 8.66 8.02 7.15
C ASN A 17 9.84 7.45 7.97
N GLY A 18 10.71 6.68 7.32
CA GLY A 18 11.87 6.04 7.94
C GLY A 18 11.60 4.73 8.69
N LYS A 19 10.35 4.25 8.78
CA LYS A 19 9.99 2.97 9.41
C LYS A 19 9.74 1.88 8.36
N ILE A 20 10.22 0.67 8.58
CA ILE A 20 9.91 -0.49 7.72
C ILE A 20 8.47 -0.89 7.96
N ILE A 21 7.69 -0.94 6.87
CA ILE A 21 6.28 -1.37 6.92
C ILE A 21 6.08 -2.72 6.22
N TYR A 22 6.96 -3.08 5.28
CA TYR A 22 6.88 -4.32 4.53
C TYR A 22 8.27 -4.84 4.11
N LYS A 23 8.43 -6.16 4.12
CA LYS A 23 9.58 -6.88 3.62
C LYS A 23 9.14 -8.06 2.75
N LYS A 24 9.84 -8.29 1.63
CA LYS A 24 9.64 -9.47 0.77
C LYS A 24 10.98 -10.11 0.43
N TRP A 25 11.08 -11.41 0.63
CA TRP A 25 12.20 -12.22 0.15
C TRP A 25 11.90 -12.66 -1.27
N LEU A 26 12.63 -12.10 -2.24
CA LEU A 26 12.45 -12.38 -3.66
C LEU A 26 12.85 -13.82 -4.01
N LYS A 27 13.88 -14.36 -3.34
CA LYS A 27 14.36 -15.73 -3.56
C LYS A 27 13.33 -16.80 -3.22
N THR A 28 12.55 -16.60 -2.15
CA THR A 28 11.61 -17.60 -1.62
C THR A 28 10.15 -17.22 -1.82
N GLY A 29 9.85 -15.99 -2.24
CA GLY A 29 8.49 -15.45 -2.37
C GLY A 29 7.82 -15.06 -1.05
N TYR A 30 8.37 -15.46 0.11
CA TYR A 30 7.88 -15.07 1.43
C TYR A 30 7.83 -13.55 1.60
N SER A 31 6.82 -13.08 2.35
CA SER A 31 6.69 -11.67 2.71
C SER A 31 6.22 -11.49 4.14
N LYS A 32 6.52 -10.33 4.72
CA LYS A 32 6.13 -9.95 6.07
C LYS A 32 5.73 -8.48 6.11
N VAL A 33 4.54 -8.23 6.63
CA VAL A 33 4.01 -6.88 6.92
C VAL A 33 4.29 -6.58 8.39
N PHE A 34 4.86 -5.41 8.67
CA PHE A 34 5.19 -4.96 10.03
C PHE A 34 4.15 -3.99 10.58
N ASP A 35 3.57 -3.16 9.71
CA ASP A 35 2.51 -2.22 10.06
C ASP A 35 1.41 -2.34 9.01
N VAL A 36 0.33 -3.03 9.38
CA VAL A 36 -0.78 -3.34 8.45
C VAL A 36 -1.54 -2.08 8.06
N MET A 37 -1.67 -1.09 8.96
CA MET A 37 -2.36 0.17 8.63
C MET A 37 -1.54 1.03 7.67
N ALA A 38 -0.23 1.06 7.85
CA ALA A 38 0.67 1.72 6.91
C ALA A 38 0.87 0.91 5.62
N TYR A 39 0.65 -0.41 5.62
CA TYR A 39 0.60 -1.15 4.38
C TYR A 39 -0.69 -0.85 3.61
N ASP A 40 -1.85 -1.02 4.27
CA ASP A 40 -3.18 -0.83 3.67
C ASP A 40 -3.35 0.58 3.10
N LYS A 41 -3.05 1.63 3.90
CA LYS A 41 -3.17 3.02 3.44
C LYS A 41 -2.31 3.31 2.20
N TYR A 42 -1.14 2.70 2.07
CA TYR A 42 -0.19 3.04 0.99
C TYR A 42 -0.33 2.10 -0.21
N THR A 43 -0.75 0.86 0.00
CA THR A 43 -1.20 -0.02 -1.09
C THR A 43 -2.45 0.57 -1.73
N LEU A 44 -3.42 1.05 -0.94
CA LEU A 44 -4.61 1.74 -1.46
C LEU A 44 -4.25 3.03 -2.19
N LEU A 45 -3.31 3.83 -1.66
CA LEU A 45 -2.82 5.03 -2.36
C LEU A 45 -2.07 4.70 -3.64
N SER A 46 -1.22 3.67 -3.66
CA SER A 46 -0.51 3.25 -4.89
C SER A 46 -1.48 2.74 -5.96
N ILE A 47 -2.54 2.01 -5.58
CA ILE A 47 -3.60 1.57 -6.50
C ILE A 47 -4.35 2.79 -7.07
N ALA A 48 -4.61 3.80 -6.25
CA ALA A 48 -5.29 5.02 -6.68
C ALA A 48 -4.40 5.90 -7.57
N GLU A 49 -3.11 6.03 -7.26
CA GLU A 49 -2.14 6.83 -8.01
C GLU A 49 -1.80 6.18 -9.37
N ASP A 50 -1.72 4.85 -9.43
CA ASP A 50 -1.59 4.11 -10.70
C ASP A 50 -2.85 4.23 -11.60
N THR A 51 -3.99 4.66 -11.04
CA THR A 51 -5.21 5.03 -11.81
C THR A 51 -5.32 6.52 -12.13
N GLU A 52 -4.43 7.37 -11.61
CA GLU A 52 -4.44 8.81 -11.87
C GLU A 52 -3.50 9.20 -13.01
N THR A 53 -3.43 8.33 -14.04
CA THR A 53 -3.17 8.76 -15.42
C THR A 53 -4.35 8.45 -16.34
N GLU A 54 -5.60 8.40 -15.87
CA GLU A 54 -6.73 8.63 -16.76
C GLU A 54 -7.99 9.16 -16.03
N LYS A 55 -8.14 10.48 -16.05
CA LYS A 55 -9.41 11.24 -16.11
C LYS A 55 -10.63 10.64 -15.36
N ASN A 56 -11.00 11.30 -14.25
CA ASN A 56 -12.38 11.70 -13.91
C ASN A 56 -13.51 10.66 -14.13
N LYS A 57 -14.00 9.98 -13.07
CA LYS A 57 -15.44 9.87 -12.68
C LYS A 57 -15.74 8.77 -11.66
N LYS A 58 -16.70 9.10 -10.77
CA LYS A 58 -17.60 8.25 -9.94
C LYS A 58 -17.02 7.72 -8.62
N GLN A 59 -17.34 8.39 -7.51
CA GLN A 59 -18.48 8.05 -6.63
C GLN A 59 -18.44 6.58 -6.19
N LEU A 60 -17.94 6.33 -4.97
CA LEU A 60 -18.42 5.18 -4.18
C LEU A 60 -19.56 5.66 -3.27
N PRO A 61 -20.68 4.93 -3.22
CA PRO A 61 -21.79 5.27 -2.33
C PRO A 61 -21.41 4.94 -0.87
N PRO A 62 -21.76 5.78 0.12
CA PRO A 62 -21.71 5.34 1.50
C PRO A 62 -22.82 4.30 1.71
N THR A 63 -22.42 3.05 1.94
CA THR A 63 -23.29 1.98 2.43
C THR A 63 -23.39 2.10 3.95
N THR A 64 -24.57 2.46 4.49
CA THR A 64 -24.98 2.16 5.88
C THR A 64 -26.51 2.34 6.03
N PRO A 65 -27.16 1.79 7.07
CA PRO A 65 -28.23 0.80 6.91
C PRO A 65 -29.64 1.37 7.14
N LYS A 66 -30.66 0.69 6.60
CA LYS A 66 -32.07 0.90 6.97
C LYS A 66 -32.24 0.72 8.49
N LYS A 67 -32.70 1.76 9.19
CA LYS A 67 -33.33 1.67 10.51
C LYS A 67 -34.54 2.61 10.57
N HIS A 68 -35.68 1.97 10.90
CA HIS A 68 -37.02 2.44 11.28
C HIS A 68 -37.84 3.24 10.27
#